data_AF-T1F7K3-F1
#
_entry.id   AF-T1F7K3-F1
#
_cell.length_a   1.000
_cell.length_b   1.000
_cell.length_c   1.000
_cell.angle_alpha   90.00
_cell.angle_beta   90.00
_cell.angle_gamma   90.00
#
_symmetry.space_group_name_H-M   'P 1'
#
loop_
_entity.id
_entity.type
_entity.pdbx_description
1 polymer ?
#
loop_
_entity_poly.entity_id
_entity_poly.type
_entity_poly.pdbx_seq_one_letter_code
_entity_poly.pdbx_strand_id
1 'polypeptide(L)'
;MTRARNFPKFDAAGVFTRYNLNNVLGLAFRSSVCSKNAAFIAQEHGAFRTADLAAHELGHVLGAVNDGEINTCPNNGFIMGSLRNMMDEKIAERFRSFSPCSQSEISYHLGIVNSYPNNCLLTTYDTIWQKEMTERLKELIGSFR
;
A
#
# COMPACT_ATOMS: atom_id res chain seq x y z
N MET A 1 -34.33 1.56 8.80
CA MET A 1 -33.38 2.61 8.38
C MET A 1 -32.03 2.30 8.97
N THR A 2 -31.14 1.67 8.19
CA THR A 2 -29.76 1.40 8.61
C THR A 2 -29.00 2.72 8.66
N ARG A 3 -28.46 3.08 9.82
CA ARG A 3 -27.52 4.21 9.96
C ARG A 3 -26.42 4.02 8.92
N ALA A 4 -26.36 4.92 7.94
CA ALA A 4 -25.17 5.04 7.10
C ALA A 4 -23.99 5.27 8.06
N ARG A 5 -23.05 4.31 8.11
CA ARG A 5 -21.81 4.52 8.86
C ARG A 5 -21.06 5.61 8.11
N ASN A 6 -21.09 6.83 8.64
CA ASN A 6 -20.25 7.91 8.14
C ASN A 6 -18.81 7.58 8.51
N PHE A 7 -18.11 6.91 7.59
CA PHE A 7 -16.67 6.81 7.67
C PHE A 7 -16.07 8.22 7.58
N PRO A 8 -14.96 8.49 8.28
CA PRO A 8 -14.15 9.67 8.00
C PRO A 8 -13.84 9.74 6.51
N LYS A 9 -13.57 10.94 5.98
CA LYS A 9 -13.02 11.03 4.62
C LYS A 9 -11.70 10.22 4.59
N PHE A 10 -11.42 9.57 3.47
CA PHE A 10 -10.21 8.79 3.23
C PHE A 10 -9.85 8.84 1.74
N ASP A 11 -8.59 8.54 1.43
CA ASP A 11 -8.06 8.59 0.05
C ASP A 11 -7.93 7.20 -0.57
N ALA A 12 -7.68 6.18 0.26
CA ALA A 12 -7.68 4.77 -0.10
C ALA A 12 -8.17 3.90 1.06
N ALA A 13 -8.74 2.72 0.76
CA ALA A 13 -9.26 1.79 1.75
C ALA A 13 -8.58 0.41 1.65
N GLY A 14 -8.01 -0.07 2.76
CA GLY A 14 -7.42 -1.41 2.85
C GLY A 14 -8.28 -2.36 3.69
N VAL A 15 -8.53 -3.56 3.19
CA VAL A 15 -9.16 -4.66 3.95
C VAL A 15 -8.10 -5.69 4.31
N PHE A 16 -7.95 -5.96 5.60
CA PHE A 16 -7.09 -7.02 6.10
C PHE A 16 -7.95 -8.23 6.47
N THR A 17 -7.59 -9.41 5.96
CA THR A 17 -8.42 -10.60 6.14
C THR A 17 -7.60 -11.87 6.36
N ARG A 18 -8.10 -12.77 7.21
CA ARG A 18 -7.57 -14.15 7.32
C ARG A 18 -8.17 -15.09 6.28
N TYR A 19 -9.13 -14.62 5.48
CA TYR A 19 -9.74 -15.40 4.43
C TYR A 19 -8.67 -15.77 3.39
N ASN A 20 -8.68 -17.04 2.97
CA ASN A 20 -7.77 -17.53 1.95
C ASN A 20 -8.19 -16.98 0.58
N LEU A 21 -7.37 -16.11 -0.02
CA LEU A 21 -7.61 -15.53 -1.34
C LEU A 21 -7.16 -16.47 -2.49
N ASN A 22 -6.94 -17.74 -2.19
CA ASN A 22 -6.50 -18.81 -3.09
C ASN A 22 -5.08 -18.56 -3.64
N ASN A 23 -4.97 -18.27 -4.95
CA ASN A 23 -3.70 -18.21 -5.67
C ASN A 23 -2.94 -16.88 -5.49
N VAL A 24 -3.49 -15.95 -4.72
CA VAL A 24 -2.91 -14.64 -4.45
C VAL A 24 -2.95 -14.35 -2.95
N LEU A 25 -2.04 -13.48 -2.48
CA LEU A 25 -2.03 -13.01 -1.11
C LEU A 25 -2.75 -11.66 -0.96
N GLY A 26 -2.88 -10.90 -2.03
CA GLY A 26 -3.65 -9.66 -2.04
C GLY A 26 -4.15 -9.31 -3.44
N LEU A 27 -5.01 -8.30 -3.49
CA LEU A 27 -5.63 -7.77 -4.70
C LEU A 27 -5.85 -6.26 -4.57
N ALA A 28 -5.55 -5.52 -5.62
CA ALA A 28 -5.75 -4.08 -5.70
C ALA A 28 -6.16 -3.63 -7.11
N PHE A 29 -6.92 -2.53 -7.19
CA PHE A 29 -7.12 -1.85 -8.46
C PHE A 29 -5.91 -0.99 -8.79
N ARG A 30 -5.31 -1.21 -9.96
CA ARG A 30 -4.16 -0.42 -10.40
C ARG A 30 -4.55 1.02 -10.75
N SER A 31 -3.68 1.99 -10.43
CA SER A 31 -3.81 3.39 -10.87
C SER A 31 -5.17 4.00 -10.49
N SER A 32 -5.62 3.71 -9.28
CA SER A 32 -7.00 3.95 -8.83
C SER A 32 -7.09 4.98 -7.72
N VAL A 33 -5.98 5.52 -7.24
CA VAL A 33 -5.95 6.55 -6.18
C VAL A 33 -6.85 7.74 -6.56
N CYS A 34 -7.52 8.31 -5.55
CA CYS A 34 -8.54 9.36 -5.71
C CYS A 34 -9.78 8.99 -6.54
N SER A 35 -10.00 7.70 -6.80
CA SER A 35 -11.25 7.17 -7.36
C SER A 35 -12.01 6.34 -6.32
N LYS A 36 -13.25 5.97 -6.64
CA LYS A 36 -14.04 5.04 -5.81
C LYS A 36 -13.41 3.64 -5.72
N ASN A 37 -12.46 3.33 -6.61
CA ASN A 37 -11.76 2.05 -6.66
C ASN A 37 -10.41 2.08 -5.93
N ALA A 38 -10.06 3.17 -5.23
CA ALA A 38 -8.85 3.28 -4.43
C ALA A 38 -8.90 2.32 -3.22
N ALA A 39 -8.79 1.03 -3.49
CA ALA A 39 -9.01 -0.01 -2.51
C ALA A 39 -8.15 -1.24 -2.78
N PHE A 40 -7.81 -1.93 -1.70
CA PHE A 40 -7.10 -3.20 -1.75
C PHE A 40 -7.55 -4.17 -0.66
N ILE A 41 -7.24 -5.45 -0.88
CA ILE A 41 -7.39 -6.53 0.09
C ILE A 41 -6.02 -7.18 0.29
N ALA A 42 -5.62 -7.35 1.55
CA ALA A 42 -4.38 -8.00 1.93
C ALA A 42 -4.66 -9.15 2.92
N GLN A 43 -4.14 -10.33 2.63
CA GLN A 43 -4.19 -11.46 3.56
C GLN A 43 -3.32 -11.19 4.80
N GLU A 44 -3.91 -11.33 5.98
CA GLU A 44 -3.23 -11.13 7.26
C GLU A 44 -2.39 -12.35 7.61
N HIS A 45 -1.06 -12.18 7.59
CA HIS A 45 -0.08 -13.19 8.02
C HIS A 45 0.65 -12.80 9.31
N GLY A 46 0.22 -11.69 9.94
CA GLY A 46 0.85 -11.10 11.11
C GLY A 46 2.08 -10.24 10.78
N ALA A 47 2.38 -9.33 11.71
CA ALA A 47 3.59 -8.52 11.77
C ALA A 47 4.02 -7.92 10.41
N PHE A 48 5.29 -8.10 10.06
CA PHE A 48 5.93 -7.49 8.90
C PHE A 48 5.39 -8.01 7.56
N ARG A 49 4.95 -9.28 7.49
CA ARG A 49 4.41 -9.86 6.25
C ARG A 49 3.11 -9.18 5.82
N THR A 50 2.24 -8.86 6.78
CA THR A 50 1.00 -8.11 6.50
C THR A 50 1.31 -6.69 6.04
N ALA A 51 2.27 -6.01 6.68
CA ALA A 51 2.65 -4.64 6.31
C ALA A 51 3.26 -4.57 4.91
N ASP A 52 4.17 -5.48 4.58
CA ASP A 52 4.77 -5.58 3.25
C ASP A 52 3.72 -5.86 2.17
N LEU A 53 2.76 -6.74 2.45
CA LEU A 53 1.68 -7.03 1.51
C LEU A 53 0.76 -5.84 1.32
N ALA A 54 0.38 -5.14 2.39
CA ALA A 54 -0.40 -3.92 2.25
C ALA A 54 0.34 -2.84 1.46
N ALA A 55 1.67 -2.73 1.63
CA ALA A 55 2.48 -1.80 0.86
C ALA A 55 2.52 -2.18 -0.64
N HIS A 56 2.64 -3.47 -0.95
CA HIS A 56 2.56 -3.99 -2.32
C HIS A 56 1.23 -3.64 -2.98
N GLU A 57 0.12 -3.96 -2.32
CA GLU A 57 -1.22 -3.69 -2.85
C GLU A 57 -1.51 -2.19 -2.97
N LEU A 58 -1.04 -1.37 -2.02
CA LEU A 58 -1.12 0.08 -2.12
C LEU A 58 -0.25 0.61 -3.27
N GLY A 59 0.88 -0.01 -3.55
CA GLY A 59 1.72 0.29 -4.72
C GLY A 59 0.96 0.15 -6.04
N HIS A 60 0.15 -0.90 -6.19
CA HIS A 60 -0.78 -1.03 -7.31
C HIS A 60 -1.80 0.11 -7.35
N VAL A 61 -2.45 0.44 -6.24
CA VAL A 61 -3.39 1.58 -6.15
C VAL A 61 -2.74 2.89 -6.62
N LEU A 62 -1.47 3.09 -6.27
CA LEU A 62 -0.66 4.25 -6.65
C LEU A 62 -0.10 4.17 -8.08
N GLY A 63 -0.26 3.05 -8.78
CA GLY A 63 -0.01 2.92 -10.22
C GLY A 63 1.16 2.03 -10.63
N ALA A 64 1.88 1.41 -9.70
CA ALA A 64 2.94 0.46 -10.04
C ALA A 64 2.38 -0.88 -10.56
N VAL A 65 3.11 -1.50 -11.46
CA VAL A 65 2.95 -2.93 -11.81
C VAL A 65 3.91 -3.79 -10.99
N ASN A 66 3.85 -5.10 -11.14
CA ASN A 66 4.84 -5.97 -10.53
C ASN A 66 6.21 -5.75 -11.17
N ASP A 67 7.25 -5.69 -10.35
CA ASP A 67 8.61 -5.67 -10.84
C ASP A 67 8.91 -6.96 -11.64
N GLY A 68 9.58 -6.80 -12.78
CA GLY A 68 9.92 -7.89 -13.69
C GLY A 68 8.77 -8.47 -14.49
N GLU A 69 7.57 -7.87 -14.44
CA GLU A 69 6.44 -8.25 -15.30
C GLU A 69 6.56 -7.61 -16.69
N ILE A 70 6.55 -6.28 -16.74
CA ILE A 70 6.68 -5.48 -17.98
C ILE A 70 7.84 -4.48 -17.93
N ASN A 71 8.57 -4.44 -16.82
CA ASN A 71 9.70 -3.54 -16.59
C ASN A 71 11.00 -4.33 -16.35
N THR A 72 12.14 -3.63 -16.35
CA THR A 72 13.47 -4.24 -16.25
C THR A 72 13.94 -4.46 -14.80
N CYS A 73 13.11 -4.14 -13.81
CA CYS A 73 13.48 -4.30 -12.40
C CYS A 73 13.43 -5.78 -11.99
N PRO A 74 14.27 -6.20 -11.02
CA PRO A 74 14.22 -7.57 -10.50
C PRO A 74 12.85 -7.90 -9.93
N ASN A 75 12.35 -9.10 -10.21
CA ASN A 75 11.04 -9.55 -9.74
C ASN A 75 11.00 -9.96 -8.26
N ASN A 76 12.07 -9.71 -7.50
CA ASN A 76 12.20 -10.01 -6.08
C ASN A 76 12.98 -8.91 -5.35
N GLY A 77 12.90 -8.90 -4.02
CA GLY A 77 13.70 -8.02 -3.18
C GLY A 77 13.29 -6.56 -3.13
N PHE A 78 12.18 -6.20 -3.76
CA PHE A 78 11.51 -4.91 -3.62
C PHE A 78 10.04 -5.12 -3.30
N ILE A 79 9.38 -4.08 -2.80
CA ILE A 79 7.96 -4.14 -2.40
C ILE A 79 7.07 -4.67 -3.52
N MET A 80 7.31 -4.28 -4.78
CA MET A 80 6.51 -4.71 -5.94
C MET A 80 7.03 -5.99 -6.62
N GLY A 81 7.99 -6.69 -6.02
CA GLY A 81 8.47 -7.97 -6.54
C GLY A 81 7.35 -9.02 -6.55
N SER A 82 7.15 -9.69 -7.69
CA SER A 82 6.19 -10.79 -7.82
C SER A 82 6.58 -12.04 -7.03
N LEU A 83 7.88 -12.22 -6.71
CA LEU A 83 8.40 -13.32 -5.93
C LEU A 83 8.75 -12.89 -4.49
N ARG A 84 7.85 -13.19 -3.55
CA ARG A 84 7.90 -12.68 -2.17
C ARG A 84 8.53 -13.62 -1.14
N ASN A 85 8.73 -14.90 -1.49
CA ASN A 85 9.27 -15.93 -0.58
C ASN A 85 10.76 -16.25 -0.81
N MET A 86 11.43 -15.56 -1.71
CA MET A 86 12.85 -15.74 -2.00
C MET A 86 13.66 -14.63 -1.32
N MET A 87 13.85 -14.73 0.00
CA MET A 87 14.73 -13.83 0.74
C MET A 87 16.05 -14.52 1.02
N ASP A 88 17.14 -13.99 0.47
CA ASP A 88 18.48 -14.16 1.00
C ASP A 88 18.92 -12.90 1.76
N GLU A 89 20.09 -12.95 2.40
CA GLU A 89 20.62 -11.86 3.20
C GLU A 89 20.85 -10.57 2.40
N LYS A 90 21.19 -10.67 1.11
CA LYS A 90 21.38 -9.51 0.22
C LYS A 90 20.06 -8.89 -0.23
N ILE A 91 19.00 -9.69 -0.31
CA ILE A 91 17.64 -9.30 -0.68
C ILE A 91 16.94 -8.60 0.49
N ALA A 92 17.27 -8.98 1.74
CA ALA A 92 16.64 -8.44 2.94
C ALA A 92 16.80 -6.92 3.11
N GLU A 93 17.89 -6.33 2.63
CA GLU A 93 18.15 -4.90 2.74
C GLU A 93 17.21 -4.04 1.88
N ARG A 94 16.74 -4.57 0.75
CA ARG A 94 15.94 -3.82 -0.24
C ARG A 94 14.45 -4.10 -0.16
N PHE A 95 14.07 -5.17 0.53
CA PHE A 95 12.70 -5.64 0.66
C PHE A 95 11.73 -4.56 1.20
N ARG A 96 12.25 -3.53 1.88
CA ARG A 96 11.46 -2.40 2.43
C ARG A 96 11.34 -1.19 1.47
N SER A 97 11.80 -1.33 0.23
CA SER A 97 11.90 -0.24 -0.72
C SER A 97 11.17 -0.58 -2.01
N PHE A 98 10.60 0.43 -2.67
CA PHE A 98 10.16 0.34 -4.04
C PHE A 98 11.37 0.31 -4.98
N SER A 99 11.30 -0.49 -6.05
CA SER A 99 12.32 -0.48 -7.10
C SER A 99 12.32 0.88 -7.85
N PRO A 100 13.38 1.20 -8.60
CA PRO A 100 13.37 2.38 -9.48
C PRO A 100 12.23 2.37 -10.51
N CYS A 101 11.82 1.19 -11.00
CA CYS A 101 10.70 1.06 -11.94
C CYS A 101 9.38 1.42 -11.25
N SER A 102 9.12 0.82 -10.10
CA SER A 102 7.93 1.11 -9.29
C SER A 102 7.85 2.60 -8.91
N GLN A 103 8.97 3.20 -8.51
CA GLN A 103 9.04 4.63 -8.19
C GLN A 103 8.71 5.50 -9.41
N SER A 104 9.21 5.14 -10.59
CA SER A 104 8.93 5.84 -11.84
C SER A 104 7.46 5.74 -12.24
N GLU A 105 6.87 4.55 -12.16
CA GLU A 105 5.46 4.29 -12.48
C GLU A 105 4.51 5.03 -11.51
N ILE A 106 4.79 4.96 -10.21
CA ILE A 106 4.04 5.72 -9.18
C ILE A 106 4.16 7.22 -9.46
N SER A 107 5.37 7.73 -9.70
CA SER A 107 5.59 9.16 -9.96
C SER A 107 4.85 9.62 -11.22
N TYR A 108 4.86 8.80 -12.27
CA TYR A 108 4.11 9.07 -13.50
C TYR A 108 2.60 9.16 -13.23
N HIS A 109 2.03 8.19 -12.51
CA HIS A 109 0.61 8.19 -12.19
C HIS A 109 0.22 9.36 -11.26
N LEU A 110 1.05 9.66 -10.25
CA LEU A 110 0.83 10.81 -9.38
C LEU A 110 0.93 12.14 -10.15
N GLY A 111 1.79 12.23 -11.17
CA GLY A 111 1.83 13.37 -12.08
C GLY A 111 0.50 13.60 -12.81
N ILE A 112 -0.15 12.53 -13.27
CA ILE A 112 -1.49 12.57 -13.87
C ILE A 112 -2.52 12.99 -12.82
N VAL A 113 -2.53 12.36 -11.64
CA VAL A 113 -3.48 12.67 -10.56
C VAL A 113 -3.36 14.13 -10.12
N ASN A 114 -2.15 14.68 -10.10
CA ASN A 114 -1.91 16.08 -9.76
C ASN A 114 -2.45 17.08 -10.79
N SER A 115 -2.70 16.64 -12.03
CA SER A 115 -3.36 17.47 -13.04
C SER A 115 -4.88 17.57 -12.84
N TYR A 116 -5.48 16.72 -12.00
CA TYR A 116 -6.92 16.71 -11.78
C TYR A 116 -7.36 17.73 -10.71
N PRO A 117 -8.48 18.45 -10.92
CA PRO A 117 -8.98 19.43 -9.96
C PRO A 117 -9.42 18.82 -8.61
N ASN A 118 -9.61 17.50 -8.55
CA ASN A 118 -10.09 16.76 -7.38
C ASN A 118 -9.01 15.82 -6.80
N ASN A 119 -7.74 16.22 -6.81
CA ASN A 119 -6.67 15.42 -6.21
C ASN A 119 -6.88 15.29 -4.68
N CYS A 120 -7.26 14.09 -4.24
CA CYS A 120 -7.49 13.75 -2.83
C CYS A 120 -6.22 13.79 -1.97
N LEU A 121 -5.03 13.64 -2.58
CA LEU A 121 -3.76 13.56 -1.85
C LEU A 121 -3.21 14.93 -1.44
N LEU A 122 -3.76 16.03 -1.96
CA LEU A 122 -3.29 17.39 -1.65
C LEU A 122 -3.92 17.98 -0.39
N THR A 123 -4.96 17.36 0.14
CA THR A 123 -5.57 17.81 1.39
C THR A 123 -4.79 17.24 2.57
N THR A 124 -4.15 18.11 3.36
CA THR A 124 -3.64 17.73 4.66
C THR A 124 -4.81 17.53 5.61
N TYR A 125 -4.99 16.31 6.12
CA TYR A 125 -6.00 16.03 7.14
C TYR A 125 -5.73 16.82 8.43
N ASP A 126 -6.83 17.06 9.16
CA ASP A 126 -6.87 17.74 10.44
C ASP A 126 -5.78 17.24 11.40
N THR A 127 -5.02 18.17 11.99
CA THR A 127 -3.82 17.89 12.82
C THR A 127 -4.11 17.00 14.03
N ILE A 128 -5.39 16.91 14.44
CA ILE A 128 -5.87 16.10 15.56
C ILE A 128 -5.68 14.60 15.29
N TRP A 129 -6.10 14.09 14.13
CA TRP A 129 -5.97 12.66 13.80
C TRP A 129 -4.51 12.24 13.66
N GLN A 130 -3.68 13.10 13.05
CA GLN A 130 -2.24 12.86 12.97
C GLN A 130 -1.61 12.79 14.37
N LYS A 131 -2.00 13.69 15.28
CA LYS A 131 -1.52 13.69 16.66
C LYS A 131 -1.96 12.44 17.42
N GLU A 132 -3.23 12.08 17.35
CA GLU A 132 -3.78 10.87 18.00
C GLU A 132 -3.11 9.60 17.47
N MET A 133 -2.95 9.47 16.15
CA MET A 133 -2.28 8.32 15.54
C MET A 133 -0.80 8.28 15.93
N THR A 134 -0.12 9.42 15.96
CA THR A 134 1.29 9.52 16.39
C THR A 134 1.46 9.08 17.85
N GLU A 135 0.60 9.56 18.76
CA GLU A 135 0.63 9.13 20.15
C GLU A 135 0.34 7.63 20.27
N ARG A 136 -0.64 7.11 19.52
CA ARG A 136 -0.94 5.67 19.51
C ARG A 136 0.21 4.82 18.98
N LEU A 137 0.91 5.29 17.95
CA LEU A 137 2.07 4.61 17.40
C LEU A 137 3.23 4.60 18.40
N LYS A 138 3.44 5.67 19.17
CA LYS A 138 4.45 5.69 20.25
C LYS A 138 4.16 4.63 21.32
N GLU A 139 2.90 4.44 21.70
CA GLU A 139 2.49 3.37 22.64
C GLU A 139 2.80 1.98 22.07
N LEU A 140 2.51 1.76 20.78
CA LEU A 140 2.65 0.45 20.16
C LEU A 140 4.10 0.09 19.83
N ILE A 141 4.91 1.04 19.35
CA ILE A 141 6.31 0.82 18.95
C ILE A 141 7.21 0.61 20.18
N GLY A 142 6.76 0.97 21.39
CA GLY A 142 7.48 0.75 22.66
C GLY A 142 6.93 -0.36 23.57
N SER A 143 5.88 -1.09 23.17
CA SER A 143 5.19 -2.05 24.06
C SER A 143 5.48 -3.54 23.82
N PHE A 144 6.36 -3.88 22.88
CA PHE A 144 6.89 -5.24 22.79
C PHE A 144 7.96 -5.43 23.88
N ARG A 145 7.50 -5.79 25.09
CA ARG A 145 8.29 -6.55 26.05
C ARG A 145 8.23 -8.03 25.71
#